data_AF-A0A838TQJ8-F1
#
_entry.id   AF-A0A838TQJ8-F1
#
_cell.length_a   1.000
_cell.length_b   1.000
_cell.length_c   1.000
_cell.angle_alpha   90.00
_cell.angle_beta   90.00
_cell.angle_gamma   90.00
#
_symmetry.space_group_name_H-M   'P 1'
#
loop_
_entity.id
_entity.type
_entity.pdbx_description
1 polymer ?
#
loop_
_entity_poly.entity_id
_entity_poly.type
_entity_poly.pdbx_seq_one_letter_code
_entity_poly.pdbx_strand_id
1 'polypeptide(L)'
;MQKIFFLLFSCTFFLSCGKSTQDSKLEVKDMEPDSPAMRKEDGLTDMNMVMDSTGKVTPIVLQGTSQGQNSDWDKKIVKTAFLKLEVKDFKIYTEISHKAAKQYGGYIANEEQSQSEEKIESTISIKVPVEQFESLMNQLPVGAEKIVEKRITTEDVTGEVVDTKSRLQAKEQMRLK
;
A
#
# COMPACT_ATOMS: atom_id res chain seq x y z
N MET A 1 23.89 37.92 -35.65
CA MET A 1 23.74 37.27 -36.97
C MET A 1 24.16 35.82 -36.78
N GLN A 2 23.40 34.76 -37.07
CA GLN A 2 22.31 34.59 -38.01
C GLN A 2 21.59 33.24 -37.70
N LYS A 3 20.25 33.30 -37.60
CA LYS A 3 19.23 32.29 -37.94
C LYS A 3 19.03 31.04 -37.06
N ILE A 4 18.06 31.22 -36.15
CA ILE A 4 16.92 30.33 -35.89
C ILE A 4 16.47 29.60 -37.17
N PHE A 5 16.28 28.28 -37.08
CA PHE A 5 15.45 27.53 -38.01
C PHE A 5 14.39 26.78 -37.20
N PHE A 6 13.30 27.49 -36.93
CA PHE A 6 12.04 26.96 -36.46
C PHE A 6 11.37 26.33 -37.69
N LEU A 7 11.48 25.02 -37.86
CA LEU A 7 10.64 24.30 -38.83
C LEU A 7 9.51 23.61 -38.08
N LEU A 8 8.38 24.33 -38.07
CA LEU A 8 7.03 23.80 -37.96
C LEU A 8 6.89 22.53 -38.81
N PHE A 9 6.76 21.38 -38.17
CA PHE A 9 6.02 20.26 -38.73
C PHE A 9 4.80 19.99 -37.85
N SER A 10 3.88 20.95 -37.90
CA SER A 10 2.46 20.69 -37.72
C SER A 10 2.00 19.87 -38.92
N CYS A 11 1.79 18.57 -38.73
CA CYS A 11 0.94 17.78 -39.61
C CYS A 11 0.29 16.67 -38.78
N THR A 12 -0.95 16.97 -38.36
CA THR A 12 -2.13 16.08 -38.39
C THR A 12 -1.91 14.62 -37.97
N PHE A 13 -2.41 14.21 -36.80
CA PHE A 13 -3.78 13.70 -36.65
C PHE A 13 -4.05 12.44 -37.50
N PHE A 14 -3.78 11.27 -36.92
CA PHE A 14 -4.60 10.09 -37.15
C PHE A 14 -5.00 9.50 -35.81
N LEU A 15 -6.23 9.83 -35.42
CA LEU A 15 -7.10 8.94 -34.65
C LEU A 15 -7.08 7.56 -35.31
N SER A 16 -6.68 6.53 -34.57
CA SER A 16 -7.10 5.16 -34.86
C SER A 16 -7.75 4.59 -33.62
N CYS A 17 -9.09 4.62 -33.65
CA CYS A 17 -9.96 3.92 -32.73
C CYS A 17 -10.28 2.56 -33.37
N GLY A 18 -9.72 1.49 -32.83
CA GLY A 18 -10.09 0.13 -33.16
C GLY A 18 -10.97 -0.45 -32.06
N LYS A 19 -12.29 -0.29 -32.19
CA LYS A 19 -13.27 -1.15 -31.50
C LYS A 19 -13.47 -2.40 -32.33
N SER A 20 -13.23 -3.56 -31.73
CA SER A 20 -13.87 -4.82 -32.11
C SER A 20 -14.34 -5.51 -30.85
N THR A 21 -15.64 -5.39 -30.64
CA THR A 21 -16.47 -6.16 -29.73
C THR A 21 -16.61 -7.56 -30.30
N GLN A 22 -16.34 -8.60 -29.51
CA GLN A 22 -16.85 -9.94 -29.79
C GLN A 22 -17.43 -10.50 -28.50
N ASP A 23 -18.75 -10.40 -28.42
CA ASP A 23 -19.59 -11.13 -27.47
C ASP A 23 -19.44 -12.64 -27.72
N SER A 24 -19.20 -13.39 -26.66
CA SER A 24 -19.53 -14.82 -26.62
C SER A 24 -20.29 -15.11 -25.33
N LYS A 25 -21.61 -15.04 -25.50
CA LYS A 25 -22.67 -15.63 -24.69
C LYS A 25 -22.37 -17.11 -24.45
N LEU A 26 -22.21 -17.51 -23.19
CA LEU A 26 -22.48 -18.89 -22.76
C LEU A 26 -23.33 -18.82 -21.50
N GLU A 27 -24.51 -19.38 -21.67
CA GLU A 27 -25.65 -19.40 -20.78
C GLU A 27 -25.44 -20.43 -19.67
N VAL A 28 -25.58 -19.94 -18.44
CA VAL A 28 -26.27 -20.54 -17.29
C VAL A 28 -26.47 -22.06 -17.30
N LYS A 29 -25.90 -22.70 -16.28
CA LYS A 29 -26.51 -23.89 -15.71
C LYS A 29 -26.55 -23.73 -14.18
N ASP A 30 -27.73 -23.34 -13.72
CA ASP A 30 -28.10 -23.26 -12.31
C ASP A 30 -28.00 -24.63 -11.64
N MET A 31 -27.47 -24.66 -10.42
CA MET A 31 -27.72 -25.73 -9.45
C MET A 31 -27.41 -25.23 -8.03
N GLU A 32 -28.36 -24.56 -7.41
CA GLU A 32 -28.70 -24.85 -6.00
C GLU A 32 -29.49 -26.17 -6.01
N PRO A 33 -29.30 -27.10 -5.06
CA PRO A 33 -29.74 -26.86 -3.69
C PRO A 33 -28.86 -27.53 -2.61
N ASP A 34 -28.87 -26.99 -1.39
CA ASP A 34 -29.57 -27.62 -0.25
C ASP A 34 -29.05 -27.07 1.08
N SER A 35 -30.00 -26.56 1.86
CA SER A 35 -29.88 -26.40 3.31
C SER A 35 -29.65 -27.76 3.98
N PRO A 36 -28.81 -27.83 5.03
CA PRO A 36 -29.08 -28.72 6.12
C PRO A 36 -29.76 -27.96 7.25
N ALA A 37 -31.02 -28.33 7.47
CA ALA A 37 -31.72 -28.09 8.71
C ALA A 37 -30.99 -28.77 9.88
N MET A 38 -30.93 -28.03 10.99
CA MET A 38 -31.11 -28.46 12.39
C MET A 38 -30.71 -29.90 12.77
N ARG A 39 -29.65 -30.01 13.58
CA ARG A 39 -29.59 -31.02 14.65
C ARG A 39 -29.55 -30.28 15.99
N LYS A 40 -30.64 -30.39 16.76
CA LYS A 40 -30.62 -30.15 18.20
C LYS A 40 -29.86 -31.32 18.81
N GLU A 41 -28.77 -31.04 19.49
CA GLU A 41 -28.28 -31.93 20.54
C GLU A 41 -28.55 -31.25 21.88
N ASP A 42 -29.34 -31.98 22.66
CA ASP A 42 -29.74 -31.66 24.00
C ASP A 42 -28.53 -31.67 24.95
N GLY A 43 -28.53 -30.69 25.86
CA GLY A 43 -27.96 -30.73 27.21
C GLY A 43 -26.64 -31.44 27.46
N LEU A 44 -25.62 -30.67 27.86
CA LEU A 44 -25.23 -30.64 29.26
C LEU A 44 -24.38 -29.40 29.55
N THR A 45 -24.82 -28.63 30.53
CA THR A 45 -24.04 -27.58 31.19
C THR A 45 -22.75 -28.18 31.75
N ASP A 46 -21.60 -27.90 31.12
CA ASP A 46 -20.29 -28.15 31.73
C ASP A 46 -19.99 -27.02 32.73
N MET A 47 -20.62 -27.14 33.91
CA MET A 47 -20.16 -26.43 35.10
C MET A 47 -18.87 -27.10 35.53
N ASN A 48 -17.73 -26.57 35.09
CA ASN A 48 -16.43 -26.95 35.64
C ASN A 48 -16.36 -26.50 37.11
N MET A 49 -16.75 -27.43 37.99
CA MET A 49 -16.62 -27.35 39.43
C MET A 49 -15.24 -27.87 39.79
N VAL A 50 -14.29 -26.97 40.03
CA VAL A 50 -12.99 -27.36 40.59
C VAL A 50 -13.14 -27.44 42.11
N MET A 51 -13.12 -28.67 42.62
CA MET A 51 -13.16 -28.97 44.05
C MET A 51 -11.71 -28.99 44.56
N ASP A 52 -11.34 -27.99 45.36
CA ASP A 52 -10.10 -28.04 46.17
C ASP A 52 -10.37 -28.79 47.49
N SER A 53 -9.35 -29.48 48.00
CA SER A 53 -9.36 -30.42 49.14
C SER A 53 -9.73 -29.80 50.50
N THR A 54 -10.22 -28.56 50.57
CA THR A 54 -10.54 -27.88 51.83
C THR A 54 -11.93 -27.24 51.92
N GLY A 55 -12.81 -27.48 50.94
CA GLY A 55 -14.26 -27.26 51.11
C GLY A 55 -14.70 -25.81 51.35
N LYS A 56 -13.97 -24.82 50.82
CA LYS A 56 -14.34 -23.39 50.93
C LYS A 56 -14.57 -22.77 49.55
N VAL A 57 -15.83 -22.49 49.23
CA VAL A 57 -16.23 -21.86 47.96
C VAL A 57 -15.97 -20.35 48.04
N THR A 58 -15.12 -19.84 47.14
CA THR A 58 -14.89 -18.40 46.96
C THR A 58 -15.21 -18.07 45.50
N PRO A 59 -15.98 -17.01 45.19
CA PRO A 59 -16.25 -16.64 43.81
C PRO A 59 -14.97 -16.13 43.14
N ILE A 60 -14.52 -16.81 42.08
CA ILE A 60 -13.49 -16.28 41.18
C ILE A 60 -14.17 -15.20 40.35
N VAL A 61 -13.89 -13.93 40.68
CA VAL A 61 -14.16 -12.83 39.75
C VAL A 61 -13.18 -13.00 38.60
N LEU A 62 -13.66 -13.62 37.51
CA LEU A 62 -13.00 -13.52 36.21
C LEU A 62 -13.10 -12.06 35.81
N GLN A 63 -12.08 -11.29 36.16
CA GLN A 63 -11.80 -10.03 35.48
C GLN A 63 -11.54 -10.41 34.03
N GLY A 64 -12.59 -10.31 33.23
CA GLY A 64 -12.46 -10.32 31.79
C GLY A 64 -11.47 -9.24 31.44
N THR A 65 -10.23 -9.63 31.16
CA THR A 65 -9.37 -8.82 30.30
C THR A 65 -10.19 -8.65 29.04
N SER A 66 -10.80 -7.47 28.87
CA SER A 66 -11.25 -7.00 27.58
C SER A 66 -10.00 -7.02 26.72
N GLN A 67 -9.75 -8.15 26.07
CA GLN A 67 -8.79 -8.26 24.99
C GLN A 67 -9.24 -7.21 24.00
N GLY A 68 -8.48 -6.12 23.98
CA GLY A 68 -8.71 -5.00 23.11
C GLY A 68 -8.90 -5.56 21.72
N GLN A 69 -10.08 -5.29 21.16
CA GLN A 69 -10.25 -5.32 19.72
C GLN A 69 -9.06 -4.55 19.17
N ASN A 70 -8.18 -5.25 18.44
CA ASN A 70 -6.91 -4.69 18.00
C ASN A 70 -7.25 -3.53 17.05
N SER A 71 -7.34 -2.31 17.57
CA SER A 71 -7.70 -1.08 16.86
C SER A 71 -6.61 -0.66 15.87
N ASP A 72 -5.60 -1.52 15.70
CA ASP A 72 -4.41 -1.36 14.89
C ASP A 72 -4.72 -1.39 13.38
N TRP A 73 -5.84 -2.03 12.97
CA TRP A 73 -6.14 -2.27 11.57
C TRP A 73 -6.67 -1.04 10.78
N ASP A 74 -7.20 -0.01 11.44
CA ASP A 74 -7.63 1.24 10.75
C ASP A 74 -6.55 2.33 10.75
N LYS A 75 -5.35 2.01 11.23
CA LYS A 75 -4.26 2.98 11.31
C LYS A 75 -3.86 3.51 9.94
N LYS A 76 -3.64 4.82 9.87
CA LYS A 76 -3.07 5.49 8.72
C LYS A 76 -1.56 5.46 8.88
N ILE A 77 -0.91 4.60 8.11
CA ILE A 77 0.54 4.38 8.20
C ILE A 77 1.26 5.05 7.04
N VAL A 78 2.37 5.73 7.34
CA VAL A 78 3.34 6.20 6.35
C VAL A 78 4.62 5.41 6.52
N LYS A 79 5.10 4.80 5.43
CA LYS A 79 6.40 4.13 5.37
C LYS A 79 7.36 4.96 4.53
N THR A 80 8.54 5.23 5.07
CA THR A 80 9.60 5.98 4.38
C THR A 80 10.86 5.13 4.33
N ALA A 81 11.44 5.00 3.14
CA ALA A 81 12.70 4.29 2.95
C ALA A 81 13.79 5.23 2.42
N PHE A 82 14.99 5.05 2.94
CA PHE A 82 16.22 5.56 2.35
C PHE A 82 17.04 4.38 1.86
N LEU A 83 17.30 4.34 0.57
CA LEU A 83 18.04 3.27 -0.09
C LEU A 83 19.16 3.89 -0.94
N LYS A 84 20.41 3.55 -0.61
CA LYS A 84 21.60 3.96 -1.35
C LYS A 84 22.25 2.74 -1.96
N LEU A 85 22.44 2.78 -3.27
CA LEU A 85 22.92 1.64 -4.06
C LEU A 85 24.11 2.06 -4.91
N GLU A 86 25.04 1.14 -5.06
CA GLU A 86 26.13 1.22 -6.03
C GLU A 86 25.77 0.31 -7.20
N VAL A 87 25.92 0.82 -8.43
CA VAL A 87 25.40 0.18 -9.64
C VAL A 87 26.46 0.22 -10.73
N LYS A 88 26.54 -0.86 -11.50
CA LYS A 88 27.53 -1.00 -12.58
C LYS A 88 27.17 -0.17 -13.82
N ASP A 89 25.90 -0.17 -14.20
CA ASP A 89 25.38 0.62 -15.32
C ASP A 89 24.29 1.57 -14.82
N PHE A 90 24.66 2.84 -14.69
CA PHE A 90 23.80 3.89 -14.18
C PHE A 90 22.54 4.07 -15.04
N LYS A 91 22.68 4.08 -16.38
CA LYS A 91 21.56 4.35 -17.29
C LYS A 91 20.53 3.22 -17.24
N ILE A 92 21.00 1.98 -17.30
CA ILE A 92 20.13 0.80 -17.22
C ILE A 92 19.40 0.79 -15.88
N TYR A 93 20.11 1.06 -14.79
CA TYR A 93 19.52 1.00 -13.46
C TYR A 93 18.47 2.10 -13.22
N THR A 94 18.68 3.31 -13.75
CA THR A 94 17.66 4.37 -13.72
C THR A 94 16.39 3.93 -14.45
N GLU A 95 16.51 3.31 -15.63
CA GLU A 95 15.35 2.77 -16.36
C GLU A 95 14.63 1.65 -15.58
N ILE A 96 15.38 0.77 -14.91
CA ILE A 96 14.83 -0.29 -14.04
C ILE A 96 14.06 0.34 -12.87
N SER A 97 14.63 1.35 -12.22
CA SER A 97 14.02 2.04 -11.09
C SER A 97 12.71 2.72 -11.48
N HIS A 98 12.68 3.37 -12.65
CA HIS A 98 11.48 3.99 -13.20
C HIS A 98 10.39 2.97 -13.54
N LYS A 99 10.78 1.83 -14.13
CA LYS A 99 9.85 0.73 -14.44
C LYS A 99 9.30 0.11 -13.16
N ALA A 100 10.14 -0.14 -12.16
CA ALA A 100 9.72 -0.66 -10.87
C ALA A 100 8.71 0.26 -10.19
N ALA A 101 8.97 1.58 -10.16
CA ALA A 101 8.02 2.55 -9.62
C ALA A 101 6.63 2.42 -10.27
N LYS A 102 6.58 2.38 -11.61
CA LYS A 102 5.31 2.24 -12.35
C LYS A 102 4.64 0.90 -12.12
N GLN A 103 5.40 -0.20 -12.10
CA GLN A 103 4.89 -1.56 -11.91
C GLN A 103 4.17 -1.71 -10.56
N TYR A 104 4.66 -1.05 -9.53
CA TYR A 104 4.08 -1.08 -8.18
C TYR A 104 3.06 0.03 -7.91
N GLY A 105 2.53 0.66 -8.97
CA GLY A 105 1.51 1.71 -8.86
C GLY A 105 2.03 3.03 -8.28
N GLY A 106 3.35 3.20 -8.24
CA GLY A 106 4.01 4.41 -7.79
C GLY A 106 4.38 5.36 -8.93
N TYR A 107 4.89 6.52 -8.55
CA TYR A 107 5.37 7.54 -9.47
C TYR A 107 6.61 8.26 -8.91
N ILE A 108 7.40 8.83 -9.82
CA ILE A 108 8.57 9.64 -9.46
C ILE A 108 8.07 11.02 -9.02
N ALA A 109 8.26 11.34 -7.75
CA ALA A 109 7.87 12.62 -7.16
C ALA A 109 8.97 13.69 -7.32
N ASN A 110 10.23 13.27 -7.30
CA ASN A 110 11.38 14.12 -7.60
C ASN A 110 12.52 13.24 -8.13
N GLU A 111 13.36 13.81 -8.99
CA GLU A 111 14.57 13.18 -9.50
C GLU A 111 15.61 14.27 -9.75
N GLU A 112 16.78 14.10 -9.13
CA GLU A 112 17.91 14.99 -9.30
C GLU A 112 19.14 14.17 -9.63
N GLN A 113 19.79 14.50 -10.75
CA GLN A 113 21.02 13.86 -11.19
C GLN A 113 22.16 14.86 -11.16
N SER A 114 23.27 14.45 -10.58
CA SER A 114 24.53 15.18 -10.60
C SER A 114 25.63 14.32 -11.21
N GLN A 115 26.53 14.95 -11.95
CA GLN A 115 27.66 14.30 -12.57
C GLN A 115 28.91 15.15 -12.30
N SER A 116 29.93 14.52 -11.71
CA SER A 116 31.27 15.07 -11.57
C SER A 116 32.25 14.30 -12.45
N GLU A 117 33.53 14.69 -12.44
CA GLU A 117 34.59 13.94 -13.12
C GLU A 117 34.79 12.54 -12.51
N GLU A 118 34.42 12.36 -11.24
CA GLU A 118 34.66 11.12 -10.48
C GLU A 118 33.45 10.17 -10.47
N LYS A 119 32.22 10.70 -10.52
CA LYS A 119 31.01 9.89 -10.36
C LYS A 119 29.76 10.52 -10.95
N ILE A 120 28.78 9.67 -11.23
CA ILE A 120 27.40 10.05 -11.55
C ILE A 120 26.52 9.58 -10.39
N GLU A 121 25.72 10.49 -9.85
CA GLU A 121 24.78 10.20 -8.76
C GLU A 121 23.38 10.67 -9.14
N SER A 122 22.36 9.86 -8.83
CA SER A 122 20.96 10.25 -8.95
C SER A 122 20.21 9.99 -7.65
N THR A 123 19.45 10.99 -7.22
CA THR A 123 18.54 10.90 -6.08
C THR A 123 17.12 10.90 -6.62
N ILE A 124 16.43 9.78 -6.43
CA ILE A 124 15.07 9.56 -6.92
C ILE A 124 14.12 9.40 -5.74
N SER A 125 13.12 10.27 -5.65
CA SER A 125 12.05 10.18 -4.66
C SER A 125 10.83 9.54 -5.28
N ILE A 126 10.46 8.36 -4.81
CA ILE A 126 9.33 7.57 -5.34
C ILE A 126 8.18 7.60 -4.33
N LYS A 127 6.97 7.93 -4.78
CA LYS A 127 5.74 7.76 -4.01
C LYS A 127 5.02 6.50 -4.48
N VAL A 128 4.61 5.65 -3.55
CA VAL A 128 4.03 4.34 -3.82
C VAL A 128 2.91 4.04 -2.81
N PRO A 129 1.85 3.32 -3.19
CA PRO A 129 0.87 2.82 -2.23
C PRO A 129 1.53 1.96 -1.15
N VAL A 130 1.09 2.10 0.11
CA VAL A 130 1.67 1.40 1.27
C VAL A 130 1.64 -0.12 1.09
N GLU A 131 0.59 -0.64 0.46
CA GLU A 131 0.44 -2.08 0.16
C GLU A 131 1.55 -2.63 -0.76
N GLN A 132 2.11 -1.79 -1.63
CA GLN A 132 3.13 -2.17 -2.59
C GLN A 132 4.55 -1.79 -2.16
N PHE A 133 4.67 -1.15 -0.99
CA PHE A 133 5.95 -0.65 -0.48
C PHE A 133 6.99 -1.76 -0.32
N GLU A 134 6.62 -2.86 0.34
CA GLU A 134 7.56 -3.96 0.60
C GLU A 134 7.99 -4.64 -0.70
N SER A 135 7.07 -4.83 -1.64
CA SER A 135 7.35 -5.41 -2.96
C SER A 135 8.33 -4.54 -3.75
N LEU A 136 8.13 -3.21 -3.77
CA LEU A 136 9.07 -2.28 -4.41
C LEU A 136 10.43 -2.31 -3.73
N MET A 137 10.48 -2.36 -2.39
CA MET A 137 11.71 -2.36 -1.61
C MET A 137 12.56 -3.63 -1.77
N ASN A 138 11.91 -4.73 -2.15
CA ASN A 138 12.57 -5.98 -2.51
C ASN A 138 13.01 -5.99 -3.97
N GLN A 139 12.30 -5.30 -4.86
CA GLN A 139 12.64 -5.22 -6.28
C GLN A 139 13.80 -4.27 -6.57
N LEU A 140 13.85 -3.09 -5.94
CA LEU A 140 14.85 -2.07 -6.25
C LEU A 140 16.28 -2.59 -6.13
N PRO A 141 16.70 -3.28 -5.06
CA PRO A 141 18.08 -3.78 -4.96
C PRO A 141 18.48 -4.81 -6.02
N VAL A 142 17.52 -5.39 -6.76
CA VAL A 142 17.80 -6.39 -7.80
C VAL A 142 18.50 -5.71 -8.97
N GLY A 143 19.73 -6.13 -9.26
CA GLY A 143 20.57 -5.55 -10.30
C GLY A 143 21.49 -4.42 -9.83
N ALA A 144 21.42 -4.05 -8.54
CA ALA A 144 22.48 -3.27 -7.92
C ALA A 144 23.71 -4.15 -7.65
N GLU A 145 24.90 -3.54 -7.72
CA GLU A 145 26.15 -4.22 -7.38
C GLU A 145 26.30 -4.36 -5.87
N LYS A 146 25.90 -3.32 -5.13
CA LYS A 146 25.98 -3.30 -3.67
C LYS A 146 24.92 -2.39 -3.05
N ILE A 147 24.37 -2.83 -1.93
CA ILE A 147 23.56 -1.99 -1.04
C ILE A 147 24.52 -1.27 -0.10
N VAL A 148 24.62 0.05 -0.24
CA VAL A 148 25.46 0.91 0.62
C VAL A 148 24.73 1.26 1.90
N GLU A 149 23.47 1.62 1.79
CA GLU A 149 22.62 1.95 2.93
C GLU A 149 21.17 1.54 2.66
N LYS A 150 20.50 0.97 3.66
CA LYS A 150 19.06 0.71 3.64
C LYS A 150 18.49 1.04 5.01
N ARG A 151 17.54 1.98 5.05
CA ARG A 151 16.83 2.39 6.25
C ARG A 151 15.36 2.50 5.94
N ILE A 152 14.51 1.98 6.82
CA ILE A 152 13.05 2.06 6.70
C ILE A 152 12.51 2.58 8.02
N THR A 153 11.64 3.58 7.95
CA THR A 153 10.87 4.10 9.08
C THR A 153 9.39 3.94 8.80
N THR A 154 8.62 3.78 9.87
CA THR A 154 7.16 3.63 9.81
C THR A 154 6.56 4.55 10.87
N GLU A 155 5.57 5.31 10.47
CA GLU A 155 4.91 6.32 11.31
C GLU A 155 3.39 6.12 11.23
N ASP A 156 2.73 6.14 12.39
CA ASP A 156 1.27 6.13 12.49
C ASP A 156 0.79 7.59 12.54
N VAL A 157 0.16 8.02 11.45
CA VAL A 157 -0.34 9.38 11.25
C VAL A 157 -1.86 9.49 11.43
N THR A 158 -2.48 8.52 12.10
CA THR A 158 -3.94 8.47 12.27
C THR A 158 -4.47 9.72 12.97
N GLY A 159 -3.77 10.19 14.01
CA GLY A 159 -4.16 11.38 14.76
C GLY A 159 -4.14 12.65 13.90
N GLU A 160 -3.08 12.84 13.13
CA GLU A 160 -2.87 13.98 12.24
C GLU A 160 -3.90 14.02 11.11
N VAL A 161 -4.24 12.84 10.56
CA VAL A 161 -5.27 12.71 9.53
C VAL A 161 -6.64 13.08 10.10
N VAL A 162 -6.98 12.61 11.30
CA VAL A 162 -8.25 12.94 11.96
C VAL A 162 -8.33 14.43 12.28
N ASP A 163 -7.29 15.03 12.87
CA ASP A 163 -7.23 16.48 13.17
C ASP A 163 -7.40 17.32 11.91
N THR A 164 -6.62 17.01 10.86
CA THR A 164 -6.66 17.76 9.61
C THR A 164 -8.05 17.69 8.97
N LYS A 165 -8.69 16.52 8.99
CA LYS A 165 -10.05 16.33 8.49
C LYS A 165 -11.07 17.14 9.28
N SER A 166 -11.00 17.13 10.61
CA SER A 166 -11.90 17.91 11.47
C SER A 166 -11.75 19.42 11.24
N ARG A 167 -10.51 19.90 11.06
CA ARG A 167 -10.24 21.32 10.76
C ARG A 167 -10.73 21.73 9.38
N LEU A 168 -10.61 20.85 8.39
CA LEU A 168 -11.17 21.08 7.06
C LEU A 168 -12.69 21.21 7.12
N GLN A 169 -13.36 20.25 7.79
CA GLN A 169 -14.82 20.27 7.96
C GLN A 169 -15.31 21.52 8.68
N ALA A 170 -14.65 21.93 9.77
CA ALA A 170 -15.01 23.13 10.50
C ALA A 170 -14.93 24.40 9.62
N LYS A 171 -13.89 24.51 8.79
CA LYS A 171 -13.74 25.63 7.83
C LYS A 171 -14.82 25.61 6.74
N GLU A 172 -15.16 24.43 6.23
CA GLU A 172 -16.23 24.27 5.24
C GLU A 172 -17.59 24.69 5.80
N GLN A 173 -17.93 24.26 7.03
CA GLN A 173 -19.19 24.63 7.69
C GLN A 173 -19.31 26.13 7.95
N MET A 174 -18.20 26.81 8.29
CA MET A 174 -18.21 28.28 8.45
C MET A 174 -18.43 29.01 7.12
N ARG A 175 -18.00 28.46 5.99
CA ARG A 175 -18.14 29.09 4.66
C ARG A 175 -19.54 28.91 4.06
N LEU A 176 -20.29 27.92 4.52
CA LEU A 176 -21.66 27.63 4.08
C LEU A 176 -22.73 28.40 4.88
N LYS A 177 -22.32 29.13 5.93
CA LYS A 177 -23.16 30.05 6.71
C LYS A 177 -22.98 31.48 6.23
#